data_AF-A0A7S0AU72-F1
#
_entry.id   AF-A0A7S0AU72-F1
#
_cell.length_a   1.000
_cell.length_b   1.000
_cell.length_c   1.000
_cell.angle_alpha   90.00
_cell.angle_beta   90.00
_cell.angle_gamma   90.00
#
_symmetry.space_group_name_H-M   'P 1'
#
loop_
_entity.id
_entity.type
_entity.pdbx_description
1 polymer ?
#
loop_
_entity_poly.entity_id
_entity_poly.type
_entity_poly.pdbx_seq_one_letter_code
_entity_poly.pdbx_strand_id
1 'polypeptide(L)'
;GDNNYGPIVATVDVKSNPEEIPEEESVPDLTLEQWGEVFEAVPDLAIGVLVRTNAVKRAISSIAVEEQIQICGDKVGKKLTGKEKCIKDLPKQIHLNTAELWSHVEKSDRKRQRLPELAARLSSKYSDGKIFCVSYEEMELNMPGVMDDMGQFIGADIDPKSISALREKQVSKKRGSDDLSEYISNYKEVRKSLSSNKCVLEQLKTKKPKVFPACLK
;
A
#
# COMPACT_ATOMS: atom_id res chain seq x y z
N GLY A 1 21.78 26.35 20.21
CA GLY A 1 21.14 25.29 21.00
C GLY A 1 20.62 24.32 19.99
N ASP A 2 21.47 23.36 19.62
CA ASP A 2 21.30 22.57 18.42
C ASP A 2 20.19 21.54 18.65
N ASN A 3 19.01 21.88 18.16
CA ASN A 3 17.87 20.98 18.12
C ASN A 3 18.10 19.97 17.00
N ASN A 4 18.82 18.91 17.35
CA ASN A 4 19.12 17.76 16.51
C ASN A 4 17.86 16.87 16.41
N TYR A 5 16.82 17.38 15.72
CA TYR A 5 15.69 16.55 15.32
C TYR A 5 16.12 15.79 14.06
N GLY A 6 16.26 14.47 14.16
CA GLY A 6 16.48 13.63 13.00
C GLY A 6 15.37 13.80 11.96
N PRO A 7 15.59 13.37 10.71
CA PRO A 7 14.64 13.58 9.63
C PRO A 7 13.26 13.02 9.96
N ILE A 8 12.23 13.85 9.82
CA ILE A 8 10.83 13.45 10.00
C ILE A 8 10.38 12.82 8.68
N VAL A 9 9.99 11.55 8.74
CA VAL A 9 9.42 10.84 7.57
C VAL A 9 7.91 10.83 7.71
N ALA A 10 7.21 11.55 6.83
CA ALA A 10 5.77 11.40 6.68
C ALA A 10 5.49 10.20 5.76
N THR A 11 4.89 9.14 6.31
CA THR A 11 4.43 7.99 5.52
C THR A 11 3.01 8.22 5.04
N VAL A 12 2.80 8.24 3.72
CA VAL A 12 1.46 8.31 3.13
C VAL A 12 0.87 6.89 3.04
N ASP A 13 0.00 6.53 3.99
CA ASP A 13 -0.79 5.29 3.95
C ASP A 13 -2.25 5.62 3.57
N VAL A 14 -2.62 5.34 2.31
CA VAL A 14 -4.00 5.53 1.86
C VAL A 14 -4.85 4.36 2.35
N LYS A 15 -5.45 4.53 3.53
CA LYS A 15 -6.50 3.64 4.01
C LYS A 15 -7.66 3.62 2.99
N SER A 16 -8.09 2.42 2.67
CA SER A 16 -9.29 2.13 1.91
C SER A 16 -10.51 2.67 2.66
N ASN A 17 -11.07 3.78 2.20
CA ASN A 17 -12.48 4.11 2.43
C ASN A 17 -13.21 4.03 1.07
N PRO A 18 -14.24 3.20 0.93
CA PRO A 18 -15.02 3.07 -0.28
C PRO A 18 -16.34 3.84 -0.12
N GLU A 19 -16.31 5.16 -0.28
CA GLU A 19 -17.48 5.95 -0.67
C GLU A 19 -17.01 7.40 -0.88
N GLU A 20 -17.36 7.96 -2.04
CA GLU A 20 -17.34 9.38 -2.38
C GLU A 20 -16.17 10.22 -1.84
N ILE A 21 -15.01 10.14 -2.51
CA ILE A 21 -14.06 11.25 -2.48
C ILE A 21 -14.21 11.97 -3.82
N PRO A 22 -14.63 13.25 -3.85
CA PRO A 22 -14.60 14.08 -5.05
C PRO A 22 -13.20 14.05 -5.67
N GLU A 23 -13.08 14.30 -6.98
CA GLU A 23 -11.79 14.20 -7.69
C GLU A 23 -10.71 15.21 -7.25
N GLU A 24 -11.01 16.05 -6.26
CA GLU A 24 -10.11 16.96 -5.56
C GLU A 24 -9.82 16.40 -4.15
N GLU A 25 -8.54 16.34 -3.78
CA GLU A 25 -8.03 15.89 -2.46
C GLU A 25 -7.95 14.36 -2.23
N SER A 26 -6.82 13.77 -2.61
CA SER A 26 -6.31 12.58 -1.90
C SER A 26 -4.78 12.56 -1.88
N VAL A 27 -4.21 13.55 -1.21
CA VAL A 27 -2.97 13.40 -0.42
C VAL A 27 -3.47 13.46 1.04
N PRO A 28 -2.88 12.71 2.00
CA PRO A 28 -3.55 12.27 3.23
C PRO A 28 -4.21 13.43 3.96
N ASP A 29 -5.50 13.30 4.31
CA ASP A 29 -6.40 14.11 5.17
C ASP A 29 -6.05 15.60 5.46
N LEU A 30 -5.25 16.24 4.62
CA LEU A 30 -4.66 17.55 4.78
C LEU A 30 -4.85 18.30 3.46
N THR A 31 -5.45 19.46 3.57
CA THR A 31 -5.56 20.45 2.50
C THR A 31 -4.16 20.93 2.06
N LEU A 32 -4.09 21.55 0.88
CA LEU A 32 -2.82 22.12 0.39
C LEU A 32 -2.24 23.21 1.33
N GLU A 33 -3.10 23.91 2.06
CA GLU A 33 -2.70 24.94 3.04
C GLU A 33 -2.05 24.30 4.25
N GLN A 34 -2.65 23.25 4.80
CA GLN A 34 -2.08 22.47 5.90
C GLN A 34 -0.75 21.81 5.52
N TRP A 35 -0.60 21.36 4.28
CA TRP A 35 0.70 20.92 3.79
C TRP A 35 1.74 22.04 3.80
N GLY A 36 1.35 23.27 3.42
CA GLY A 36 2.21 24.44 3.51
C GLY A 36 2.71 24.68 4.93
N GLU A 37 1.82 24.66 5.92
CA GLU A 37 2.18 24.82 7.35
C GLU A 37 3.16 23.74 7.82
N VAL A 38 2.99 22.49 7.38
CA VAL A 38 3.88 21.38 7.74
C VAL A 38 5.29 21.60 7.16
N PHE A 39 5.40 22.02 5.90
CA PHE A 39 6.69 22.28 5.26
C PHE A 39 7.37 23.53 5.79
N GLU A 40 6.62 24.56 6.21
CA GLU A 40 7.18 25.72 6.92
C GLU A 40 7.76 25.31 8.28
N ALA A 41 7.06 24.43 9.01
CA ALA A 41 7.53 23.93 10.30
C ALA A 41 8.71 22.96 10.18
N VAL A 42 8.80 22.21 9.06
CA VAL A 42 9.85 21.21 8.81
C VAL A 42 10.38 21.38 7.37
N PRO A 43 11.32 22.32 7.13
CA PRO A 43 11.83 22.61 5.79
C PRO A 43 12.51 21.42 5.11
N ASP A 44 13.09 20.51 5.90
CA ASP A 44 13.76 19.29 5.41
C ASP A 44 12.84 18.08 5.29
N LEU A 45 11.52 18.27 5.36
CA LEU A 45 10.56 17.18 5.24
C LEU A 45 10.73 16.42 3.91
N ALA A 46 10.97 15.12 4.02
CA ALA A 46 11.05 14.22 2.89
C ALA A 46 9.75 13.40 2.80
N ILE A 47 9.21 13.24 1.58
CA ILE A 47 7.97 12.49 1.35
C ILE A 47 8.30 11.05 0.98
N GLY A 48 7.83 10.10 1.80
CA GLY A 48 7.85 8.67 1.48
C GLY A 48 6.54 8.23 0.83
N VAL A 49 6.60 7.68 -0.37
CA VAL A 49 5.44 7.13 -1.10
C VAL A 49 5.54 5.62 -1.15
N LEU A 50 4.65 4.95 -0.42
CA LEU A 50 4.50 3.50 -0.47
C LEU A 50 3.35 3.12 -1.40
N VAL A 51 3.66 2.37 -2.46
CA VAL A 51 2.65 1.85 -3.40
C VAL A 51 2.59 0.33 -3.38
N ARG A 52 1.50 -0.25 -3.89
CA ARG A 52 1.42 -1.68 -4.17
C ARG A 52 1.31 -1.88 -5.68
N THR A 53 2.23 -2.63 -6.26
CA THR A 53 2.31 -2.80 -7.72
C THR A 53 1.40 -3.92 -8.22
N ASN A 54 1.12 -4.93 -7.38
CA ASN A 54 0.10 -5.94 -7.67
C ASN A 54 -1.31 -5.39 -7.35
N ALA A 55 -1.94 -4.80 -8.36
CA ALA A 55 -3.26 -4.20 -8.27
C ALA A 55 -4.35 -5.23 -7.93
N VAL A 56 -4.23 -6.48 -8.42
CA VAL A 56 -5.16 -7.58 -8.11
C VAL A 56 -5.14 -7.95 -6.63
N LYS A 57 -3.96 -8.19 -6.05
CA LYS A 57 -3.83 -8.50 -4.62
C LYS A 57 -4.31 -7.34 -3.75
N ARG A 58 -4.11 -6.09 -4.18
CA ARG A 58 -4.66 -4.90 -3.51
C ARG A 58 -6.19 -4.87 -3.57
N ALA A 59 -6.77 -5.11 -4.74
CA ALA A 59 -8.22 -5.14 -4.94
C ALA A 59 -8.89 -6.19 -4.05
N ILE A 60 -8.40 -7.43 -4.09
CA ILE A 60 -8.90 -8.53 -3.26
C ILE A 60 -8.78 -8.20 -1.77
N SER A 61 -7.66 -7.59 -1.36
CA SER A 61 -7.48 -7.18 0.03
C SER A 61 -8.47 -6.08 0.46
N SER A 62 -8.89 -5.20 -0.45
CA SER A 62 -9.92 -4.17 -0.16
C SER A 62 -11.27 -4.83 0.05
N ILE A 63 -11.69 -5.67 -0.89
CA ILE A 63 -12.98 -6.39 -0.84
C ILE A 63 -13.03 -7.26 0.44
N ALA A 64 -11.94 -7.96 0.76
CA ALA A 64 -11.87 -8.76 1.98
C ALA A 64 -11.98 -7.92 3.27
N VAL A 65 -11.48 -6.68 3.27
CA VAL A 65 -11.64 -5.76 4.41
C VAL A 65 -13.08 -5.26 4.52
N GLU A 66 -13.74 -4.98 3.39
CA GLU A 66 -15.15 -4.58 3.35
C GLU A 66 -16.06 -5.69 3.88
N GLU A 67 -15.84 -6.95 3.46
CA GLU A 67 -16.54 -8.12 4.03
C GLU A 67 -16.26 -8.27 5.54
N GLN A 68 -15.02 -8.06 5.98
CA GLN A 68 -14.67 -8.11 7.40
C GLN A 68 -15.42 -7.03 8.19
N ILE A 69 -15.52 -5.80 7.67
CA ILE A 69 -16.27 -4.72 8.31
C ILE A 69 -17.75 -5.09 8.40
N GLN A 70 -18.34 -5.68 7.36
CA GLN A 70 -19.74 -6.13 7.39
C GLN A 70 -19.98 -7.20 8.47
N ILE A 71 -19.06 -8.15 8.65
CA ILE A 71 -19.22 -9.26 9.61
C ILE A 71 -18.90 -8.83 11.05
N CYS A 72 -17.83 -8.04 11.23
CA CYS A 72 -17.27 -7.71 12.54
C CYS A 72 -17.63 -6.29 13.03
N GLY A 73 -18.30 -5.48 12.19
CA GLY A 73 -18.67 -4.07 12.45
C GLY A 73 -17.52 -3.07 12.30
N ASP A 74 -17.85 -1.78 12.34
CA ASP A 74 -16.93 -0.65 12.03
C ASP A 74 -15.66 -0.58 12.90
N LYS A 75 -15.62 -1.29 14.03
CA LYS A 75 -14.42 -1.36 14.90
C LYS A 75 -13.23 -2.06 14.23
N VAL A 76 -13.44 -2.71 13.08
CA VAL A 76 -12.46 -3.40 12.23
C VAL A 76 -11.56 -2.44 11.44
N GLY A 77 -11.95 -1.16 11.30
CA GLY A 77 -11.08 -0.13 10.70
C GLY A 77 -9.74 0.05 11.43
N LYS A 78 -9.62 -0.50 12.66
CA LYS A 78 -8.37 -0.75 13.36
C LYS A 78 -7.99 -2.22 13.12
N LYS A 79 -6.85 -2.45 12.45
CA LYS A 79 -6.27 -3.78 12.15
C LYS A 79 -6.74 -4.86 13.13
N LEU A 80 -7.50 -5.84 12.63
CA LEU A 80 -7.87 -7.02 13.41
C LEU A 80 -6.61 -7.63 14.05
N THR A 81 -6.61 -7.72 15.37
CA THR A 81 -5.46 -8.16 16.15
C THR A 81 -5.38 -9.69 16.25
N GLY A 82 -6.37 -10.41 15.74
CA GLY A 82 -6.45 -11.87 15.85
C GLY A 82 -7.19 -12.34 17.10
N LYS A 83 -7.56 -11.43 18.00
CA LYS A 83 -8.16 -11.72 19.31
C LYS A 83 -9.67 -11.48 19.34
N GLU A 84 -10.20 -10.85 18.30
CA GLU A 84 -11.61 -10.52 18.16
C GLU A 84 -12.44 -11.79 17.96
N LYS A 85 -13.55 -11.90 18.70
CA LYS A 85 -14.41 -13.11 18.64
C LYS A 85 -14.95 -13.38 17.24
N CYS A 86 -15.29 -12.32 16.50
CA CYS A 86 -15.85 -12.39 15.14
C CYS A 86 -14.88 -12.96 14.09
N ILE A 87 -13.57 -13.04 14.38
CA ILE A 87 -12.60 -13.63 13.44
C ILE A 87 -12.89 -15.09 13.15
N LYS A 88 -13.51 -15.81 14.11
CA LYS A 88 -13.93 -17.19 13.92
C LYS A 88 -15.02 -17.34 12.85
N ASP A 89 -15.78 -16.27 12.61
CA ASP A 89 -16.91 -16.23 11.69
C ASP A 89 -16.50 -15.72 10.31
N LEU A 90 -15.26 -15.22 10.16
CA LEU A 90 -14.73 -14.81 8.87
C LEU A 90 -14.53 -16.02 7.94
N PRO A 91 -14.92 -15.91 6.67
CA PRO A 91 -14.78 -17.00 5.73
C PRO A 91 -13.28 -17.29 5.46
N LYS A 92 -12.94 -18.58 5.34
CA LYS A 92 -11.57 -19.00 5.00
C LYS A 92 -11.18 -18.65 3.56
N GLN A 93 -12.17 -18.63 2.67
CA GLN A 93 -12.04 -18.27 1.28
C GLN A 93 -13.03 -17.17 0.95
N ILE A 94 -12.65 -16.25 0.08
CA ILE A 94 -13.52 -15.19 -0.41
C ILE A 94 -14.19 -15.61 -1.72
N HIS A 95 -15.45 -15.21 -1.90
CA HIS A 95 -16.13 -15.30 -3.19
C HIS A 95 -16.14 -13.92 -3.83
N LEU A 96 -15.62 -13.80 -5.04
CA LEU A 96 -15.44 -12.49 -5.68
C LEU A 96 -16.45 -12.28 -6.80
N ASN A 97 -17.18 -11.18 -6.74
CA ASN A 97 -17.88 -10.65 -7.90
C ASN A 97 -16.85 -10.12 -8.91
N THR A 98 -16.92 -10.59 -10.15
CA THR A 98 -15.89 -10.28 -11.15
C THR A 98 -15.94 -8.83 -11.66
N ALA A 99 -17.12 -8.21 -11.69
CA ALA A 99 -17.28 -6.80 -12.09
C ALA A 99 -16.79 -5.86 -10.99
N GLU A 100 -17.13 -6.16 -9.74
CA GLU A 100 -16.64 -5.43 -8.55
C GLU A 100 -15.11 -5.53 -8.45
N LEU A 101 -14.56 -6.76 -8.57
CA LEU A 101 -13.12 -6.96 -8.62
C LEU A 101 -12.46 -6.10 -9.70
N TRP A 102 -13.11 -5.97 -10.86
CA TRP A 102 -12.55 -5.16 -11.93
C TRP A 102 -12.45 -3.68 -11.57
N SER A 103 -13.54 -3.11 -11.03
CA SER A 103 -13.58 -1.75 -10.52
C SER A 103 -12.47 -1.48 -9.49
N HIS A 104 -12.26 -2.41 -8.55
CA HIS A 104 -11.21 -2.27 -7.54
C HIS A 104 -9.79 -2.36 -8.13
N VAL A 105 -9.57 -3.20 -9.14
CA VAL A 105 -8.26 -3.26 -9.82
C VAL A 105 -7.99 -1.96 -10.57
N GLU A 106 -8.96 -1.42 -11.29
CA GLU A 106 -8.79 -0.14 -11.99
C GLU A 106 -8.50 1.01 -11.03
N LYS A 107 -9.27 1.10 -9.94
CA LYS A 107 -9.06 2.11 -8.88
C LYS A 107 -7.67 1.96 -8.27
N SER A 108 -7.23 0.73 -8.05
CA SER A 108 -5.91 0.41 -7.48
C SER A 108 -4.76 0.82 -8.41
N ASP A 109 -4.83 0.48 -9.70
CA ASP A 109 -3.79 0.83 -10.68
C ASP A 109 -3.73 2.34 -10.92
N ARG A 110 -4.88 3.01 -11.03
CA ARG A 110 -4.97 4.48 -11.11
C ARG A 110 -4.36 5.15 -9.88
N LYS A 111 -4.68 4.69 -8.67
CA LYS A 111 -4.09 5.22 -7.42
C LYS A 111 -2.58 5.07 -7.40
N ARG A 112 -2.06 3.95 -7.89
CA ARG A 112 -0.62 3.68 -7.95
C ARG A 112 0.13 4.67 -8.85
N GLN A 113 -0.49 5.11 -9.95
CA GLN A 113 0.09 6.14 -10.83
C GLN A 113 -0.02 7.54 -10.22
N ARG A 114 -1.20 7.88 -9.69
CA ARG A 114 -1.52 9.23 -9.21
C ARG A 114 -0.77 9.62 -7.93
N LEU A 115 -0.50 8.67 -7.03
CA LEU A 115 0.13 8.98 -5.74
C LEU A 115 1.55 9.53 -5.87
N PRO A 116 2.48 8.90 -6.62
CA PRO A 116 3.80 9.47 -6.90
C PRO A 116 3.73 10.85 -7.56
N GLU A 117 2.81 11.06 -8.50
CA GLU A 117 2.63 12.36 -9.17
C GLU A 117 2.18 13.46 -8.20
N LEU A 118 1.24 13.14 -7.30
CA LEU A 118 0.80 14.08 -6.27
C LEU A 118 1.92 14.40 -5.28
N ALA A 119 2.69 13.40 -4.86
CA ALA A 119 3.88 13.63 -4.03
C ALA A 119 4.91 14.52 -4.75
N ALA A 120 5.16 14.28 -6.04
CA ALA A 120 6.01 15.11 -6.91
C ALA A 120 5.58 16.57 -6.91
N ARG A 121 4.28 16.81 -7.09
CA ARG A 121 3.72 18.17 -7.08
C ARG A 121 3.83 18.84 -5.72
N LEU A 122 3.52 18.14 -4.62
CA LEU A 122 3.64 18.69 -3.27
C LEU A 122 5.08 19.02 -2.94
N SER A 123 6.00 18.09 -3.17
CA SER A 123 7.41 18.30 -2.89
C SER A 123 7.95 19.44 -3.74
N SER A 124 7.65 19.52 -5.03
CA SER A 124 8.11 20.63 -5.88
C SER A 124 7.57 22.00 -5.45
N LYS A 125 6.42 22.04 -4.76
CA LYS A 125 5.79 23.28 -4.31
C LYS A 125 6.37 23.78 -2.98
N TYR A 126 6.71 22.86 -2.08
CA TYR A 126 6.99 23.20 -0.67
C TYR A 126 8.35 22.69 -0.15
N SER A 127 9.09 21.89 -0.92
CA SER A 127 10.43 21.42 -0.57
C SER A 127 11.35 21.34 -1.79
N ASP A 128 12.61 20.95 -1.58
CA ASP A 128 13.59 20.77 -2.66
C ASP A 128 13.38 19.46 -3.46
N GLY A 129 12.14 18.99 -3.60
CA GLY A 129 11.84 17.82 -4.43
C GLY A 129 12.20 16.45 -3.80
N LYS A 130 12.48 16.38 -2.50
CA LYS A 130 12.84 15.14 -1.80
C LYS A 130 11.66 14.17 -1.71
N ILE A 131 11.58 13.22 -2.67
CA ILE A 131 10.64 12.10 -2.65
C ILE A 131 11.33 10.76 -2.75
N PHE A 132 10.92 9.82 -1.90
CA PHE A 132 11.30 8.41 -1.97
C PHE A 132 10.08 7.56 -2.30
N CYS A 133 10.08 6.96 -3.49
CA CYS A 133 9.03 6.05 -3.93
C CYS A 133 9.50 4.61 -3.74
N VAL A 134 8.68 3.80 -3.08
CA VAL A 134 8.94 2.38 -2.93
C VAL A 134 7.67 1.57 -3.03
N SER A 135 7.76 0.37 -3.58
CA SER A 135 6.65 -0.57 -3.61
C SER A 135 6.71 -1.58 -2.45
N TYR A 136 5.52 -2.03 -2.04
CA TYR A 136 5.38 -3.11 -1.08
C TYR A 136 6.13 -4.37 -1.52
N GLU A 137 6.11 -4.67 -2.83
CA GLU A 137 6.80 -5.83 -3.37
C GLU A 137 8.34 -5.68 -3.33
N GLU A 138 8.90 -4.48 -3.48
CA GLU A 138 10.33 -4.22 -3.25
C GLU A 138 10.71 -4.42 -1.78
N MET A 139 9.89 -3.90 -0.87
CA MET A 139 10.07 -4.13 0.57
C MET A 139 9.97 -5.62 0.94
N GLU A 140 9.08 -6.37 0.29
CA GLU A 140 8.94 -7.81 0.52
C GLU A 140 10.14 -8.60 -0.02
N LEU A 141 10.68 -8.18 -1.17
CA LEU A 141 11.88 -8.79 -1.78
C LEU A 141 13.17 -8.46 -1.02
N ASN A 142 13.35 -7.22 -0.57
CA ASN A 142 14.58 -6.75 0.06
C ASN A 142 14.32 -5.61 1.05
N MET A 143 13.56 -5.87 2.12
CA MET A 143 13.34 -4.91 3.21
C MET A 143 14.65 -4.26 3.72
N PRO A 144 15.73 -5.01 3.98
CA PRO A 144 16.96 -4.43 4.51
C PRO A 144 17.59 -3.41 3.56
N GLY A 145 17.66 -3.71 2.25
CA GLY A 145 18.20 -2.78 1.26
C GLY A 145 17.32 -1.55 1.09
N VAL A 146 15.99 -1.73 1.03
CA VAL A 146 15.05 -0.60 0.95
C VAL A 146 15.19 0.34 2.15
N MET A 147 15.36 -0.20 3.35
CA MET A 147 15.55 0.62 4.55
C MET A 147 16.86 1.39 4.45
N ASP A 148 17.95 0.75 4.03
CA ASP A 148 19.25 1.41 3.83
C ASP A 148 19.15 2.55 2.79
N ASP A 149 18.53 2.29 1.64
CA ASP A 149 18.28 3.29 0.59
C ASP A 149 17.45 4.46 1.12
N MET A 150 16.42 4.18 1.92
CA MET A 150 15.59 5.22 2.55
C MET A 150 16.37 6.05 3.56
N GLY A 151 17.25 5.42 4.34
CA GLY A 151 18.16 6.08 5.29
C GLY A 151 19.10 7.04 4.58
N GLN A 152 19.80 6.55 3.56
CA GLN A 152 20.68 7.37 2.72
C GLN A 152 19.92 8.54 2.09
N PHE A 153 18.71 8.29 1.60
CA PHE A 153 17.86 9.30 0.98
C PHE A 153 17.48 10.44 1.95
N ILE A 154 17.18 10.13 3.22
CA ILE A 154 16.88 11.16 4.24
C ILE A 154 18.13 11.69 4.97
N GLY A 155 19.34 11.26 4.56
CA GLY A 155 20.59 11.63 5.22
C GLY A 155 20.75 11.07 6.63
N ALA A 156 20.09 9.94 6.94
CA ALA A 156 20.20 9.26 8.22
C ALA A 156 21.04 7.98 8.10
N ASP A 157 22.04 7.85 8.97
CA ASP A 157 22.75 6.60 9.14
C ASP A 157 21.87 5.61 9.91
N ILE A 158 21.42 4.56 9.22
CA ILE A 158 20.69 3.48 9.87
C ILE A 158 21.69 2.53 10.51
N ASP A 159 21.52 2.28 11.81
CA ASP A 159 22.34 1.34 12.55
C ASP A 159 22.37 -0.05 11.87
N PRO A 160 23.55 -0.57 11.51
CA PRO A 160 23.69 -1.87 10.85
C PRO A 160 23.09 -3.05 11.63
N LYS A 161 23.02 -2.94 12.98
CA LYS A 161 22.38 -3.99 13.80
C LYS A 161 20.87 -4.00 13.60
N SER A 162 20.24 -2.84 13.43
CA SER A 162 18.81 -2.71 13.13
C SER A 162 18.46 -3.30 11.76
N ILE A 163 19.28 -3.04 10.73
CA ILE A 163 19.15 -3.67 9.40
C ILE A 163 19.33 -5.19 9.48
N SER A 164 20.31 -5.66 10.27
CA SER A 164 20.57 -7.09 10.46
C SER A 164 19.40 -7.79 11.17
N ALA A 165 18.79 -7.15 12.18
CA ALA A 165 17.62 -7.67 12.87
C ALA A 165 16.38 -7.80 11.94
N LEU A 166 16.26 -6.94 10.92
CA LEU A 166 15.21 -7.06 9.90
C LEU A 166 15.43 -8.28 8.99
N ARG A 167 16.68 -8.62 8.68
CA ARG A 167 17.03 -9.85 7.93
C ARG A 167 16.60 -11.11 8.68
N GLU A 168 16.74 -11.11 10.00
CA GLU A 168 16.39 -12.26 10.85
C GLU A 168 14.88 -12.39 11.11
N LYS A 169 14.14 -11.27 11.14
CA LYS A 169 12.71 -11.23 11.46
C LYS A 169 11.77 -11.30 10.25
N GLN A 170 12.28 -11.48 9.04
CA GLN A 170 11.52 -11.38 7.79
C GLN A 170 10.56 -12.56 7.56
N VAL A 171 9.65 -12.88 8.49
CA VAL A 171 8.55 -13.83 8.25
C VAL A 171 7.32 -13.48 9.12
N SER A 172 6.62 -12.38 8.82
CA SER A 172 5.19 -12.31 9.13
C SER A 172 4.42 -12.70 7.87
N LYS A 173 4.13 -14.00 7.70
CA LYS A 173 3.21 -14.46 6.65
C LYS A 173 1.82 -13.92 6.95
N LYS A 174 1.40 -12.86 6.23
CA LYS A 174 0.00 -12.43 6.26
C LYS A 174 -0.85 -13.58 5.70
N ARG A 175 -1.88 -14.00 6.43
CA ARG A 175 -2.88 -14.94 5.92
C ARG A 175 -3.46 -14.36 4.62
N GLY A 176 -3.18 -15.01 3.49
CA GLY A 176 -3.72 -14.66 2.17
C GLY A 176 -2.73 -14.15 1.11
N SER A 177 -1.40 -14.11 1.33
CA SER A 177 -0.51 -13.37 0.41
C SER A 177 0.14 -14.14 -0.73
N ASP A 178 0.25 -15.47 -0.70
CA ASP A 178 1.12 -16.15 -1.67
C ASP A 178 0.32 -16.69 -2.85
N ASP A 179 -0.54 -17.70 -2.63
CA ASP A 179 -1.35 -18.30 -3.69
C ASP A 179 -2.83 -17.88 -3.62
N LEU A 180 -3.23 -16.97 -4.52
CA LEU A 180 -4.62 -16.51 -4.62
C LEU A 180 -5.59 -17.63 -5.06
N SER A 181 -5.10 -18.71 -5.68
CA SER A 181 -5.98 -19.83 -6.08
C SER A 181 -6.49 -20.65 -4.90
N GLU A 182 -5.81 -20.58 -3.76
CA GLU A 182 -6.24 -21.22 -2.51
C GLU A 182 -7.20 -20.33 -1.70
N TYR A 183 -7.11 -19.01 -1.90
CA TYR A 183 -7.88 -18.01 -1.15
C TYR A 183 -9.21 -17.64 -1.82
N ILE A 184 -9.31 -17.73 -3.15
CA ILE A 184 -10.51 -17.36 -3.91
C ILE A 184 -11.33 -18.61 -4.24
N SER A 185 -12.54 -18.69 -3.71
CA SER A 185 -13.44 -19.85 -3.91
C SER A 185 -13.85 -20.03 -5.38
N ASN A 186 -14.07 -18.95 -6.13
CA ASN A 186 -14.41 -18.96 -7.55
C ASN A 186 -13.22 -18.61 -8.48
N TYR A 187 -12.00 -19.03 -8.12
CA TYR A 187 -10.77 -18.67 -8.84
C TYR A 187 -10.82 -18.88 -10.36
N LYS A 188 -11.43 -19.99 -10.83
CA LYS A 188 -11.52 -20.29 -12.28
C LYS A 188 -12.33 -19.24 -13.04
N GLU A 189 -13.41 -18.73 -12.43
CA GLU A 189 -14.26 -17.69 -12.99
C GLU A 189 -13.52 -16.36 -13.04
N VAL A 190 -12.90 -15.96 -11.92
CA VAL A 190 -12.05 -14.76 -11.83
C VAL A 190 -10.91 -14.80 -12.85
N ARG A 191 -10.23 -15.94 -12.96
CA ARG A 191 -9.16 -16.12 -13.94
C ARG A 191 -9.67 -15.94 -15.38
N LYS A 192 -10.90 -16.39 -15.67
CA LYS A 192 -11.53 -16.23 -16.98
C LYS A 192 -11.92 -14.77 -17.23
N SER A 193 -12.50 -14.07 -16.25
CA SER A 193 -12.91 -12.67 -16.41
C SER A 193 -11.70 -11.74 -16.64
N LEU A 194 -10.60 -11.97 -15.93
CA LEU A 194 -9.37 -11.18 -16.06
C LEU A 194 -8.52 -11.56 -17.27
N SER A 195 -8.93 -12.58 -18.05
CA SER A 195 -8.11 -13.11 -19.14
C SER A 195 -7.91 -12.17 -20.32
N SER A 196 -8.76 -11.14 -20.44
CA SER A 196 -8.67 -10.11 -21.47
C SER A 196 -7.46 -9.18 -21.30
N ASN A 197 -6.92 -9.05 -20.08
CA ASN A 197 -5.73 -8.24 -19.80
C ASN A 197 -4.59 -9.14 -19.28
N LYS A 198 -3.55 -9.34 -20.11
CA LYS A 198 -2.41 -10.21 -19.78
C LYS A 198 -1.65 -9.76 -18.53
N CYS A 199 -1.47 -8.46 -18.33
CA CYS A 199 -0.74 -7.89 -17.20
C CYS A 199 -1.47 -8.19 -15.88
N VAL A 200 -2.78 -7.93 -15.83
CA VAL A 200 -3.60 -8.25 -14.65
C VAL A 200 -3.66 -9.77 -14.42
N LEU A 201 -3.86 -10.55 -15.48
CA LEU A 201 -3.90 -12.00 -15.37
C LEU A 201 -2.59 -12.56 -14.78
N GLU A 202 -1.45 -11.96 -15.10
CA GLU A 202 -0.17 -12.31 -14.50
C GLU A 202 -0.16 -11.98 -13.00
N GLN A 203 -0.59 -10.78 -12.62
CA GLN A 203 -0.70 -10.37 -11.21
C GLN A 203 -1.55 -11.34 -10.36
N LEU A 204 -2.65 -11.87 -10.92
CA LEU A 204 -3.50 -12.88 -10.28
C LEU A 204 -2.76 -14.21 -10.04
N LYS A 205 -1.91 -14.63 -11.00
CA LYS A 205 -1.23 -15.93 -10.96
C LYS A 205 0.05 -15.92 -10.14
N THR A 206 0.56 -14.74 -9.82
CA THR A 206 1.87 -14.59 -9.20
C THR A 206 1.87 -15.01 -7.73
N LYS A 207 2.63 -16.08 -7.47
CA LYS A 207 2.76 -16.68 -6.13
C LYS A 207 3.83 -16.04 -5.25
N LYS A 208 4.87 -15.49 -5.88
CA LYS A 208 6.00 -14.86 -5.18
C LYS A 208 5.92 -13.33 -5.28
N PRO A 209 6.55 -12.59 -4.37
CA PRO A 209 6.65 -11.14 -4.51
C PRO A 209 7.28 -10.79 -5.86
N LYS A 210 6.67 -9.85 -6.58
CA LYS A 210 7.13 -9.38 -7.89
C LYS A 210 6.64 -7.96 -8.11
N VAL A 211 7.53 -7.09 -8.54
CA VAL A 211 7.19 -5.73 -8.97
C VAL A 211 6.53 -5.78 -10.34
N PHE A 212 5.39 -5.10 -10.49
CA PHE A 212 4.65 -5.06 -11.75
C PHE A 212 4.63 -3.67 -12.38
N PRO A 213 4.70 -3.57 -13.73
CA PRO A 213 4.38 -2.34 -14.44
C PRO A 213 2.90 -1.99 -14.28
N ALA A 214 2.50 -0.80 -14.75
CA ALA A 214 1.07 -0.43 -14.78
C ALA A 214 0.37 -1.29 -15.81
N CYS A 215 -0.80 -1.81 -15.45
CA CYS A 215 -1.55 -2.69 -16.34
C CYS A 215 -2.63 -1.96 -17.13
N LEU A 216 -3.00 -0.76 -16.68
CA LEU A 216 -4.08 0.04 -17.20
C LEU A 216 -3.55 1.45 -17.48
N LYS A 217 -3.96 2.01 -18.61
CA LYS A 217 -3.62 3.37 -19.04
C LYS A 217 -4.87 4.22 -19.02
#